data_AF-A0AAU5WIW2-F1
#
_entry.id   AF-A0AAU5WIW2-F1
#
_cell.length_a   1.000
_cell.length_b   1.000
_cell.length_c   1.000
_cell.angle_alpha   90.00
_cell.angle_beta   90.00
_cell.angle_gamma   90.00
#
_symmetry.space_group_name_H-M   'P 1'
#
loop_
_entity.id
_entity.type
_entity.pdbx_description
1 polymer ?
#
loop_
_entity_poly.entity_id
_entity_poly.type
_entity_poly.pdbx_seq_one_letter_code
_entity_poly.pdbx_strand_id
1 'polypeptide(L)'
;MTVIVSSVPTIVAASHDEGDHVTVTGVLNGVRHHKSVQGSDWVTAYLHADGTALVVAVYPETFAAFGELLGPYEETTGTWRPPTLQLTGRVGYVLAYPTPGLIVDSITRSCPAPVTLLRPSIHCS
;
A
#
# COMPACT_ATOMS: atom_id res chain seq x y z
N MET A 1 0.38 -13.27 16.74
CA MET A 1 -0.59 -12.46 15.98
C MET A 1 -0.72 -13.12 14.62
N THR A 2 -1.92 -13.50 14.20
CA THR A 2 -2.16 -14.13 12.90
C THR A 2 -2.34 -13.03 11.86
N VAL A 3 -1.63 -13.11 10.74
CA VAL A 3 -1.79 -12.17 9.62
C VAL A 3 -2.79 -12.76 8.63
N ILE A 4 -3.84 -12.01 8.30
CA ILE A 4 -4.91 -12.42 7.40
C ILE A 4 -4.64 -11.86 6.00
N VAL A 5 -4.63 -12.71 4.97
CA VAL A 5 -4.62 -12.22 3.59
C VAL A 5 -6.02 -11.73 3.25
N SER A 6 -6.14 -10.47 2.86
CA SER A 6 -7.40 -9.79 2.59
C SER A 6 -7.37 -9.02 1.27
N SER A 7 -8.51 -8.47 0.88
CA SER A 7 -8.66 -7.62 -0.31
C SER A 7 -9.03 -6.19 0.10
N VAL A 8 -8.71 -5.22 -0.77
CA VAL A 8 -9.12 -3.82 -0.59
C VAL A 8 -10.65 -3.70 -0.42
N PRO A 9 -11.50 -4.31 -1.29
CA PRO A 9 -12.95 -4.27 -1.10
C PRO A 9 -13.42 -4.82 0.25
N THR A 10 -12.83 -5.91 0.74
CA THR A 10 -13.19 -6.51 2.03
C THR A 10 -12.92 -5.58 3.21
N ILE A 11 -11.80 -4.86 3.20
CA ILE A 11 -11.47 -3.90 4.26
C ILE A 11 -12.41 -2.69 4.19
N VAL A 12 -12.65 -2.15 2.99
CA VAL A 12 -13.54 -1.00 2.78
C VAL A 12 -14.99 -1.33 3.16
N ALA A 13 -15.42 -2.58 2.95
CA ALA A 13 -16.72 -3.09 3.39
C ALA A 13 -16.82 -3.33 4.91
N ALA A 14 -15.79 -2.94 5.69
CA ALA A 14 -15.73 -3.12 7.15
C ALA A 14 -15.93 -4.58 7.60
N SER A 15 -15.42 -5.54 6.82
CA SER A 15 -15.53 -6.97 7.13
C SER A 15 -14.44 -7.50 8.09
N HIS A 16 -13.58 -6.61 8.58
CA HIS A 16 -12.54 -6.88 9.58
C HIS A 16 -12.83 -6.04 10.81
N ASP A 17 -12.47 -6.57 11.98
CA ASP A 17 -12.55 -5.84 13.23
C ASP A 17 -11.39 -4.82 13.34
N GLU A 18 -11.61 -3.75 14.09
CA GLU A 18 -10.53 -2.79 14.38
C GLU A 18 -9.38 -3.49 15.11
N GLY A 19 -8.16 -3.31 14.60
CA GLY A 19 -6.95 -3.96 15.12
C GLY A 19 -6.57 -5.26 14.41
N ASP A 20 -7.42 -5.80 13.52
CA ASP A 20 -7.07 -6.97 12.73
C ASP A 20 -5.81 -6.72 11.89
N HIS A 21 -4.88 -7.69 11.93
CA HIS A 21 -3.65 -7.62 11.14
C HIS A 21 -3.88 -8.24 9.77
N VAL A 22 -3.86 -7.41 8.74
CA VAL A 22 -4.14 -7.85 7.37
C VAL A 22 -2.97 -7.55 6.44
N THR A 23 -2.81 -8.42 5.45
CA THR A 23 -2.00 -8.17 4.26
C THR A 23 -2.94 -7.95 3.08
N VAL A 24 -2.71 -6.86 2.34
CA VAL A 24 -3.50 -6.49 1.17
C VAL A 24 -2.58 -6.01 0.05
N THR A 25 -2.93 -6.33 -1.19
CA THR A 25 -2.16 -5.93 -2.38
C THR A 25 -2.99 -4.99 -3.24
N GLY A 26 -2.35 -3.97 -3.81
CA GLY A 26 -3.00 -3.07 -4.75
C GLY A 26 -2.04 -2.05 -5.35
N VAL A 27 -2.57 -1.18 -6.18
CA VAL A 27 -1.83 -0.09 -6.82
C VAL A 27 -1.89 1.14 -5.93
N LEU A 28 -0.73 1.64 -5.49
CA LEU A 28 -0.69 2.80 -4.61
C LEU A 28 -0.73 4.10 -5.43
N ASN A 29 -1.55 5.06 -5.01
CA ASN A 29 -1.64 6.38 -5.64
C ASN A 29 -2.04 7.47 -4.61
N GLY A 30 -1.99 8.74 -5.01
CA GLY A 30 -2.54 9.85 -4.23
C GLY A 30 -1.81 10.13 -2.92
N VAL A 31 -0.50 9.91 -2.88
CA VAL A 31 0.38 10.15 -1.73
C VAL A 31 0.28 11.60 -1.26
N ARG A 32 0.00 11.80 0.04
CA ARG A 32 -0.05 13.11 0.70
C ARG A 32 0.72 13.06 2.00
N HIS A 33 1.61 14.02 2.18
CA HIS A 33 2.39 14.18 3.40
C HIS A 33 1.62 15.04 4.41
N HIS A 34 1.63 14.59 5.65
CA HIS A 34 1.05 15.28 6.79
C HIS A 34 2.16 15.55 7.79
N LYS A 35 2.21 16.79 8.27
CA LYS A 35 3.16 17.20 9.31
C LYS A 35 2.41 17.38 10.61
N SER A 36 2.85 16.69 11.65
CA SER A 36 2.38 16.94 13.01
C SER A 36 3.06 18.19 13.58
N VAL A 37 2.32 19.02 14.30
CA VAL A 37 2.89 20.12 15.10
C VAL A 37 3.81 19.58 16.22
N GLN A 38 3.63 18.32 16.61
CA GLN A 38 4.39 17.61 17.66
C GLN A 38 5.47 16.64 17.10
N GLY A 39 5.68 16.59 15.78
CA GLY A 39 6.90 16.00 15.21
C GLY A 39 6.80 14.62 14.53
N SER A 40 5.68 13.89 14.64
CA SER A 40 5.50 12.66 13.84
C SER A 40 4.91 12.98 12.47
N ASP A 41 5.77 12.94 11.46
CA ASP A 41 5.36 13.02 10.06
C ASP A 41 4.71 11.70 9.64
N TRP A 42 3.62 11.80 8.89
CA TRP A 42 2.95 10.63 8.35
C TRP A 42 2.42 10.90 6.95
N VAL A 43 2.11 9.84 6.22
CA VAL A 43 1.65 9.90 4.85
C VAL A 43 0.33 9.18 4.73
N THR A 44 -0.61 9.76 4.00
CA THR A 44 -1.78 9.04 3.50
C THR A 44 -1.64 8.73 2.03
N ALA A 45 -2.14 7.59 1.60
CA ALA A 45 -2.31 7.26 0.20
C ALA A 45 -3.59 6.46 -0.02
N TYR A 46 -3.93 6.20 -1.27
CA TYR A 46 -4.97 5.27 -1.66
C TYR A 46 -4.35 4.02 -2.26
N LEU A 47 -4.72 2.86 -1.72
CA LEU A 47 -4.42 1.57 -2.32
C LEU A 47 -5.63 1.13 -3.14
N HIS A 48 -5.45 1.05 -4.46
CA HIS A 48 -6.51 0.70 -5.40
C HIS A 48 -6.44 -0.78 -5.80
N ALA A 49 -7.55 -1.49 -5.68
CA ALA A 49 -7.75 -2.81 -6.28
C ALA A 49 -9.23 -3.03 -6.57
N ASP A 50 -9.54 -3.74 -7.66
CA ASP A 50 -10.90 -4.11 -8.05
C ASP A 50 -11.90 -2.94 -8.08
N GLY A 51 -11.45 -1.78 -8.58
CA GLY A 51 -12.27 -0.56 -8.68
C GLY A 51 -12.52 0.14 -7.34
N THR A 52 -12.00 -0.38 -6.24
CA THR A 52 -12.16 0.18 -4.89
C THR A 52 -10.85 0.83 -4.43
N ALA A 53 -10.96 1.84 -3.56
CA ALA A 53 -9.81 2.54 -2.98
C ALA A 53 -9.84 2.43 -1.46
N LEU A 54 -8.76 1.91 -0.88
CA LEU A 54 -8.54 1.87 0.57
C LEU A 54 -7.63 3.01 0.98
N VAL A 55 -8.02 3.78 2.01
CA VAL A 55 -7.12 4.77 2.62
C VAL A 55 -6.07 4.02 3.43
N VAL A 56 -4.81 4.35 3.21
CA VAL A 56 -3.69 3.80 3.98
C VAL A 56 -2.90 4.92 4.64
N ALA A 57 -2.47 4.69 5.88
CA ALA A 57 -1.60 5.56 6.64
C ALA A 57 -0.23 4.89 6.80
N VAL A 58 0.83 5.61 6.43
CA VAL A 58 2.22 5.16 6.52
C VAL A 58 2.96 6.15 7.38
N TYR A 59 3.76 5.66 8.34
CA TYR A 59 4.65 6.48 9.14
C TYR A 59 6.07 6.34 8.56
N PRO A 60 6.58 7.33 7.80
CA PRO A 60 7.85 7.20 7.08
C PRO A 60 9.06 7.02 8.00
N GLU A 61 8.98 7.45 9.26
CA GLU A 61 9.98 7.17 10.28
C GLU A 61 10.18 5.66 10.51
N THR A 62 9.13 4.86 10.27
CA THR A 62 9.17 3.39 10.30
C THR A 62 9.66 2.81 8.97
N PHE A 63 9.63 3.59 7.88
CA PHE A 63 9.97 3.15 6.51
C PHE A 63 10.83 4.18 5.79
N ALA A 64 12.13 4.25 6.12
CA ALA A 64 13.06 5.17 5.46
C ALA A 64 13.13 4.96 3.93
N ALA A 65 12.93 3.73 3.46
CA ALA A 65 12.89 3.37 2.03
C ALA A 65 11.52 3.62 1.36
N PHE A 66 10.55 4.21 2.07
CA PHE A 66 9.21 4.46 1.52
C PHE A 66 9.25 5.28 0.23
N GLY A 67 10.11 6.30 0.15
CA GLY A 67 10.30 7.08 -1.09
C GLY A 67 10.76 6.23 -2.28
N GLU A 68 11.64 5.25 -2.06
CA GLU A 68 12.11 4.33 -3.11
C GLU A 68 11.01 3.35 -3.55
N LEU A 69 10.19 2.88 -2.59
CA LEU A 69 9.04 2.01 -2.85
C LEU A 69 7.93 2.72 -3.63
N LEU A 70 7.79 4.04 -3.42
CA LEU A 70 6.85 4.91 -4.12
C LEU A 70 7.29 5.29 -5.52
N GLY A 71 8.60 5.25 -5.79
CA GLY A 71 9.14 5.62 -7.11
C GLY A 71 8.46 4.79 -8.19
N PRO A 72 7.88 5.40 -9.24
CA PRO A 72 7.28 4.63 -10.33
C PRO A 72 8.36 3.74 -10.97
N TYR A 73 7.98 2.57 -11.49
CA TYR A 73 8.94 1.73 -12.21
C TYR A 73 8.69 1.87 -13.71
N GLU A 74 9.80 1.85 -14.45
CA GLU A 74 9.81 1.80 -15.90
C GLU A 74 9.74 0.32 -16.31
N GLU A 75 8.68 -0.07 -17.01
CA GLU A 75 8.68 -1.35 -17.70
C GLU A 75 9.71 -1.32 -18.85
N THR A 76 10.13 -2.47 -19.34
CA THR A 76 11.08 -2.61 -20.48
C THR A 76 10.63 -1.85 -21.75
N THR A 77 9.37 -1.39 -21.78
CA THR A 77 8.72 -0.59 -22.82
C THR A 77 8.83 0.93 -22.60
N GLY A 78 9.52 1.40 -21.56
CA GLY A 78 9.68 2.83 -21.27
C GLY A 78 8.45 3.52 -20.69
N THR A 79 7.44 2.74 -20.25
CA THR A 79 6.20 3.30 -19.69
C THR A 79 6.28 3.35 -18.17
N TRP A 80 6.07 4.55 -17.62
CA TRP A 80 5.97 4.77 -16.17
C TRP A 80 4.64 4.23 -15.63
N ARG A 81 4.69 3.37 -14.62
CA ARG A 81 3.50 2.87 -13.91
C ARG A 81 3.58 3.11 -12.40
N PRO A 82 2.44 3.43 -11.74
CA PRO A 82 2.38 3.44 -10.28
C PRO A 82 2.75 2.05 -9.72
N PRO A 83 3.41 1.98 -8.56
CA PRO A 83 3.84 0.72 -7.98
C PRO A 83 2.63 -0.11 -7.50
N THR A 84 2.69 -1.42 -7.77
CA THR A 84 1.86 -2.39 -7.05
C THR A 84 2.59 -2.76 -5.76
N LEU A 85 1.92 -2.57 -4.63
CA LEU A 85 2.48 -2.81 -3.31
C LEU A 85 1.62 -3.82 -2.57
N GLN A 86 2.28 -4.70 -1.83
CA GLN A 86 1.67 -5.50 -0.78
C GLN A 86 1.96 -4.84 0.56
N LEU A 87 0.90 -4.39 1.21
CA LEU A 87 0.93 -3.70 2.49
C LEU A 87 0.45 -4.66 3.57
N THR A 88 1.15 -4.71 4.69
CA THR A 88 0.69 -5.41 5.88
C THR A 88 0.54 -4.40 7.01
N GLY A 89 -0.55 -4.49 7.76
CA GLY A 89 -0.81 -3.54 8.83
C GLY A 89 -2.11 -3.81 9.56
N ARG A 90 -2.49 -2.88 10.43
CA ARG A 90 -3.71 -2.97 11.25
C ARG A 90 -4.87 -2.25 10.59
N VAL A 91 -6.03 -2.90 10.55
CA VAL A 91 -7.28 -2.24 10.19
C VAL A 91 -7.62 -1.22 11.28
N GLY A 92 -7.95 0.01 10.87
CA GLY A 92 -8.32 1.06 11.81
C GLY A 92 -8.77 2.34 11.12
N TYR A 93 -9.22 3.30 11.92
CA TYR A 93 -9.62 4.62 11.41
C TYR A 93 -8.40 5.49 11.19
N VAL A 94 -8.12 5.79 9.92
CA VAL A 94 -7.08 6.76 9.58
C VAL A 94 -7.60 8.15 9.95
N LEU A 95 -6.91 8.85 10.87
CA LEU A 95 -7.35 10.08 11.56
C LEU A 95 -7.96 11.20 10.69
N ALA A 96 -7.73 11.17 9.37
CA ALA A 96 -8.25 12.14 8.41
C ALA A 96 -9.52 11.67 7.65
N TYR A 97 -10.00 10.44 7.86
CA TYR A 97 -11.06 9.82 7.05
C TYR A 97 -12.07 9.04 7.90
N PRO A 98 -13.39 9.14 7.62
CA PRO A 98 -14.44 8.44 8.36
C PRO A 98 -14.60 6.95 7.96
N THR A 99 -13.79 6.45 7.03
CA THR A 99 -13.87 5.09 6.50
C THR A 99 -12.78 4.19 7.10
N PRO A 100 -13.02 2.87 7.24
CA PRO A 100 -11.97 1.92 7.58
C PRO A 100 -10.78 2.07 6.64
N GLY A 101 -9.59 2.11 7.21
CA GLY A 101 -8.33 2.21 6.50
C GLY A 101 -7.33 1.18 7.01
N LEU A 102 -6.10 1.32 6.56
CA LEU A 102 -4.98 0.49 7.00
C LEU A 102 -3.87 1.35 7.58
N ILE A 103 -3.48 1.08 8.82
CA ILE A 103 -2.26 1.61 9.43
C ILE A 103 -1.14 0.63 9.09
N VAL A 104 -0.23 1.05 8.23
CA VAL A 104 0.75 0.16 7.59
C VAL A 104 1.94 -0.10 8.51
N ASP A 105 2.22 -1.38 8.76
CA ASP A 105 3.35 -1.89 9.55
C ASP A 105 4.46 -2.50 8.67
N SER A 106 4.18 -2.85 7.41
CA SER A 106 5.21 -3.22 6.44
C SER A 106 4.74 -3.03 5.00
N ILE A 107 5.71 -2.77 4.12
CA ILE A 107 5.49 -2.54 2.70
C ILE A 107 6.46 -3.39 1.92
N THR A 108 5.94 -4.15 0.97
CA THR A 108 6.75 -4.89 0.00
C THR A 108 6.28 -4.51 -1.39
N ARG A 109 7.24 -4.31 -2.29
CA ARG A 109 6.92 -4.07 -3.69
C ARG A 109 6.54 -5.39 -4.33
N SER A 110 5.30 -5.51 -4.79
CA SER A 110 4.90 -6.67 -5.58
C SER A 110 5.34 -6.41 -7.01
N CYS A 111 6.20 -7.27 -7.55
CA CYS A 111 6.47 -7.22 -8.98
C CYS A 111 5.15 -7.45 -9.72
N PRO A 112 4.86 -6.69 -10.79
CA PRO A 112 3.76 -7.07 -11.66
C PRO A 112 3.99 -8.52 -12.08
N ALA A 113 2.93 -9.34 -12.11
CA ALA A 113 3.02 -10.63 -12.78
C ALA A 113 3.60 -10.37 -14.17
N PRO A 114 4.64 -11.11 -14.61
CA PRO A 114 5.14 -10.94 -15.96
C PRO A 114 3.96 -11.14 -16.89
N VAL A 115 3.52 -10.07 -17.56
CA VAL A 115 2.63 -10.19 -18.71
C VAL A 115 3.31 -11.22 -19.59
N THR A 116 2.63 -12.34 -19.85
CA THR A 116 3.21 -13.49 -20.55
C THR A 116 3.58 -13.08 -21.98
N LEU A 117 4.73 -12.44 -22.12
CA LEU A 117 5.42 -12.17 -23.36
C LEU A 117 6.79 -12.81 -23.18
N LEU A 118 6.98 -13.88 -23.94
CA LEU A 118 8.19 -14.67 -24.10
C LEU A 118 9.47 -13.83 -24.03
N ARG A 119 10.14 -13.74 -22.86
CA ARG A 119 11.60 -13.77 -22.63
C ARG A 119 12.02 -13.12 -21.29
N PRO A 120 13.21 -13.46 -20.76
CA PRO A 120 13.38 -13.63 -19.32
C PRO A 120 13.88 -12.37 -18.57
N SER A 121 13.33 -12.28 -17.35
CA SER A 121 14.01 -11.91 -16.11
C SER A 121 14.41 -10.45 -15.88
N ILE A 122 13.48 -9.69 -15.30
CA ILE A 122 13.84 -8.79 -14.21
C ILE A 122 13.88 -9.66 -12.95
N HIS A 123 15.06 -9.80 -12.34
CA HIS A 123 15.20 -10.46 -11.05
C HIS A 123 14.59 -9.56 -9.97
N CYS A 124 13.43 -9.99 -9.47
CA CYS A 124 12.96 -9.63 -8.15
C CYS A 124 13.66 -10.59 -7.17
N SER A 125 14.35 -10.03 -6.19
CA SER A 125 15.08 -10.76 -5.13
C SER A 125 14.16 -11.67 -4.33
#